data_AF-A0A8C6VPC0-F1
#
_entry.id   AF-A0A8C6VPC0-F1
#
_cell.length_a   1.000
_cell.length_b   1.000
_cell.length_c   1.000
_cell.angle_alpha   90.00
_cell.angle_beta   90.00
_cell.angle_gamma   90.00
#
_symmetry.space_group_name_H-M   'P 1'
#
loop_
_entity.id
_entity.type
_entity.pdbx_description
1 polymer ?
#
loop_
_entity_poly.entity_id
_entity_poly.type
_entity_poly.pdbx_seq_one_letter_code
_entity_poly.pdbx_strand_id
1 'polypeptide(L)'
;MDATEFRKRGKEMVDYIADYIEKIEERQVYPDVEPGYLRALIPEFAPETPERFEDILKDVERIIMPGVTHWHSPYFFAYFPTANSFPALLGDMLSGGIGCIGFSWASSPACTELETVMLDWLGKMINLPPQFLAGKDGEGGGVIQGTASEATLVAMLAARTKAIRHIQLDNENLTQGEIIGRLVAYTSDQGSNELNEVLLKNINDARKIHLVPCHLRGKFVLRFAICARTVESSHIQFAWKNITTIASVLLKTQKQSTD
;
A
#
# COMPACT_ATOMS: atom_id res chain seq x y z
N MET A 1 24.20 17.61 11.82
CA MET A 1 23.28 17.52 12.98
C MET A 1 23.90 16.60 14.01
N ASP A 2 23.92 16.98 15.29
CA ASP A 2 24.39 16.14 16.40
C ASP A 2 23.20 15.60 17.24
N ALA A 3 23.47 14.88 18.33
CA ALA A 3 22.42 14.28 19.16
C ALA A 3 21.55 15.32 19.89
N THR A 4 22.09 16.49 20.24
CA THR A 4 21.33 17.56 20.91
C THR A 4 20.34 18.15 19.93
N GLU A 5 20.82 18.48 18.74
CA GLU A 5 20.01 19.00 17.65
C GLU A 5 18.98 17.95 17.19
N PHE A 6 19.35 16.68 17.09
CA PHE A 6 18.41 15.59 16.78
C PHE A 6 17.25 15.51 17.78
N ARG A 7 17.52 15.63 19.09
CA ARG A 7 16.44 15.62 20.10
C ARG A 7 15.50 16.80 19.95
N LYS A 8 16.02 17.98 19.60
CA LYS A 8 15.21 19.16 19.33
C LYS A 8 14.34 18.95 18.09
N ARG A 9 14.95 18.60 16.95
CA ARG A 9 14.25 18.43 15.67
C ARG A 9 13.32 17.23 15.63
N GLY A 10 13.67 16.15 16.32
CA GLY A 10 12.81 14.99 16.48
C GLY A 10 11.50 15.36 17.19
N LYS A 11 11.55 16.19 18.23
CA LYS A 11 10.33 16.68 18.92
C LYS A 11 9.49 17.58 18.00
N GLU A 12 10.14 18.53 17.32
CA GLU A 12 9.46 19.40 16.34
C GLU A 12 8.77 18.57 15.24
N MET A 13 9.40 17.47 14.78
CA MET A 13 8.81 16.57 13.80
C MET A 13 7.64 15.74 14.36
N VAL A 14 7.72 15.30 15.62
CA VAL A 14 6.61 14.60 16.29
C VAL A 14 5.40 15.52 16.38
N ASP A 15 5.57 16.76 16.82
CA ASP A 15 4.50 17.75 16.91
C ASP A 15 3.90 18.02 15.52
N TYR A 16 4.77 18.21 14.52
CA TYR A 16 4.36 18.40 13.12
C TYR A 16 3.51 17.24 12.58
N ILE A 17 3.93 15.99 12.78
CA ILE A 17 3.21 14.80 12.29
C ILE A 17 1.86 14.66 13.01
N ALA A 18 1.81 14.91 14.32
CA ALA A 18 0.57 14.88 15.08
C ALA A 18 -0.42 15.92 14.56
N ASP A 19 0.01 17.18 14.43
CA ASP A 19 -0.78 18.27 13.87
C ASP A 19 -1.27 17.95 12.45
N TYR A 20 -0.39 17.43 11.59
CA TYR A 20 -0.72 17.03 10.23
C TYR A 20 -1.81 15.97 10.20
N ILE A 21 -1.71 14.91 11.02
CA ILE A 21 -2.70 13.82 11.06
C ILE A 21 -4.04 14.29 11.62
N GLU A 22 -4.04 15.16 12.64
CA GLU A 22 -5.27 15.68 13.24
C GLU A 22 -6.02 16.64 12.31
N LYS A 23 -5.28 17.45 11.54
CA LYS A 23 -5.85 18.47 10.63
C LYS A 23 -5.88 18.02 9.16
N ILE A 24 -5.62 16.74 8.88
CA ILE A 24 -5.50 16.24 7.51
C ILE A 24 -6.77 16.43 6.67
N GLU A 25 -7.94 16.50 7.33
CA GLU A 25 -9.23 16.74 6.67
C GLU A 25 -9.37 18.15 6.09
N GLU A 26 -8.60 19.12 6.60
CA GLU A 26 -8.57 20.50 6.11
C GLU A 26 -7.77 20.61 4.80
N ARG A 27 -6.96 19.62 4.47
CA ARG A 27 -6.10 19.62 3.28
C ARG A 27 -6.82 19.04 2.06
N GLN A 28 -6.50 19.60 0.88
CA GLN A 28 -7.01 19.11 -0.39
C GLN A 28 -6.45 17.70 -0.68
N VAL A 29 -7.32 16.68 -0.73
CA VAL A 29 -6.91 15.27 -0.84
C VAL A 29 -6.04 14.95 -2.03
N TYR A 30 -6.39 15.44 -3.22
CA TYR A 30 -5.66 15.20 -4.46
C TYR A 30 -5.09 16.54 -4.98
N PRO A 31 -3.79 16.64 -5.25
CA PRO A 31 -3.13 17.91 -5.54
C PRO A 31 -3.50 18.47 -6.93
N ASP A 32 -3.42 19.79 -7.09
CA ASP A 32 -3.65 20.50 -8.36
C ASP A 32 -2.30 20.86 -9.00
N VAL A 33 -1.57 19.84 -9.45
CA VAL A 33 -0.23 19.97 -10.04
C VAL A 33 -0.07 19.09 -11.27
N GLU A 34 0.75 19.55 -12.22
CA GLU A 34 1.06 18.80 -13.44
C GLU A 34 2.37 17.99 -13.32
N PRO A 35 2.52 16.88 -14.07
CA PRO A 35 3.76 16.13 -14.12
C PRO A 35 4.98 17.03 -14.40
N GLY A 36 5.97 16.98 -13.50
CA GLY A 36 7.20 17.79 -13.60
C GLY A 36 7.20 19.09 -12.79
N TYR A 37 6.08 19.50 -12.15
CA TYR A 37 5.98 20.75 -11.38
C TYR A 37 7.14 20.94 -10.37
N LEU A 38 7.54 19.86 -9.70
CA LEU A 38 8.51 19.90 -8.61
C LEU A 38 9.91 20.30 -9.07
N ARG A 39 10.28 19.97 -10.32
CA ARG A 39 11.64 20.17 -10.82
C ARG A 39 12.03 21.64 -10.93
N ALA A 40 11.06 22.53 -11.17
CA ALA A 40 11.30 23.96 -11.21
C ALA A 40 11.41 24.60 -9.82
N LEU A 41 11.02 23.88 -8.76
CA LEU A 41 11.00 24.38 -7.37
C LEU A 41 12.22 23.92 -6.55
N ILE A 42 12.97 22.95 -7.06
CA ILE A 42 14.16 22.39 -6.40
C ILE A 42 15.41 22.81 -7.19
N PRO A 43 16.54 23.12 -6.53
CA PRO A 43 17.81 23.38 -7.19
C PRO A 43 18.23 22.26 -8.16
N GLU A 44 18.89 22.62 -9.26
CA GLU A 44 19.35 21.66 -10.27
C GLU A 44 20.40 20.68 -9.73
N PHE A 45 21.20 21.13 -8.76
CA PHE A 45 22.26 20.36 -8.13
C PHE A 45 22.04 20.28 -6.62
N ALA A 46 22.45 19.17 -6.02
CA ALA A 46 22.46 19.02 -4.57
C ALA A 46 23.40 20.06 -3.93
N PRO A 47 23.06 20.61 -2.75
CA PRO A 47 23.89 21.61 -2.09
C PRO A 47 25.23 21.00 -1.65
N GLU A 48 26.34 21.67 -1.96
CA GLU A 48 27.68 21.25 -1.51
C GLU A 48 27.92 21.53 -0.03
N THR A 49 27.19 22.50 0.52
CA THR A 49 27.26 22.90 1.93
C THR A 49 25.96 22.55 2.67
N PRO A 50 26.02 22.17 3.96
CA PRO A 50 24.84 21.84 4.73
C PRO A 50 23.84 23.01 4.79
N GLU A 51 22.57 22.70 4.56
CA GLU A 51 21.46 23.63 4.81
C GLU A 51 20.94 23.50 6.24
N ARG A 52 20.25 24.53 6.71
CA ARG A 52 19.63 24.50 8.04
C ARG A 52 18.35 23.66 8.00
N PHE A 53 18.13 22.86 9.03
CA PHE A 53 16.97 21.97 9.09
C PHE A 53 15.64 22.72 9.05
N GLU A 54 15.58 23.94 9.60
CA GLU A 54 14.38 24.78 9.56
C GLU A 54 13.98 25.18 8.14
N ASP A 55 14.97 25.37 7.26
CA ASP A 55 14.71 25.76 5.89
C ASP A 55 14.24 24.54 5.07
N ILE A 56 14.79 23.35 5.36
CA ILE A 56 14.29 22.07 4.84
C ILE A 56 12.83 21.83 5.25
N LEU A 57 12.48 22.02 6.53
CA LEU A 57 11.11 21.79 7.00
C LEU A 57 10.12 22.81 6.43
N LYS A 58 10.53 24.06 6.23
CA LYS A 58 9.70 25.05 5.51
C LYS A 58 9.42 24.61 4.07
N ASP A 59 10.41 24.03 3.41
CA ASP A 59 10.27 23.53 2.05
C ASP A 59 9.36 22.30 1.96
N VAL A 60 9.27 21.48 3.02
CA VAL A 60 8.25 20.43 3.09
C VAL A 60 6.85 21.00 2.94
N GLU A 61 6.48 22.04 3.70
CA GLU A 61 5.14 22.64 3.58
C GLU A 61 4.98 23.48 2.30
N ARG A 62 6.02 24.20 1.88
CA ARG A 62 5.95 25.13 0.74
C ARG A 62 5.98 24.43 -0.61
N ILE A 63 6.81 23.38 -0.75
CA ILE A 63 7.11 22.74 -2.02
C ILE A 63 6.50 21.33 -2.10
N ILE A 64 6.62 20.54 -1.03
CA ILE A 64 6.26 19.11 -1.07
C ILE A 64 4.76 18.90 -0.84
N MET A 65 4.23 19.39 0.29
CA MET A 65 2.84 19.17 0.69
C MET A 65 1.79 19.58 -0.36
N PRO A 66 1.96 20.67 -1.15
CA PRO A 66 1.01 21.02 -2.20
C PRO A 66 0.87 19.97 -3.32
N GLY A 67 1.86 19.09 -3.49
CA GLY A 67 1.83 17.98 -4.44
C GLY A 67 1.64 16.60 -3.81
N VAL A 68 1.41 16.52 -2.49
CA VAL A 68 1.13 15.26 -1.81
C VAL A 68 -0.34 14.90 -2.03
N THR A 69 -0.59 13.67 -2.48
CA THR A 69 -1.93 13.08 -2.32
C THR A 69 -2.08 12.61 -0.88
N HIS A 70 -3.06 13.11 -0.13
CA HIS A 70 -3.21 12.83 1.30
C HIS A 70 -3.98 11.52 1.55
N TRP A 71 -3.28 10.39 1.45
CA TRP A 71 -3.83 9.02 1.58
C TRP A 71 -4.58 8.74 2.89
N HIS A 72 -4.26 9.45 3.97
CA HIS A 72 -4.92 9.28 5.28
C HIS A 72 -6.07 10.27 5.52
N SER A 73 -6.37 11.13 4.54
CA SER A 73 -7.54 12.00 4.63
C SER A 73 -8.82 11.16 4.75
N PRO A 74 -9.81 11.56 5.59
CA PRO A 74 -11.10 10.88 5.64
C PRO A 74 -11.88 10.95 4.32
N TYR A 75 -11.47 11.81 3.38
CA TYR A 75 -12.07 11.94 2.06
C TYR A 75 -11.30 11.20 0.94
N PHE A 76 -10.28 10.39 1.29
CA PHE A 76 -9.56 9.53 0.36
C PHE A 76 -10.20 8.13 0.31
N PHE A 77 -10.82 7.77 -0.84
CA PHE A 77 -11.54 6.50 -1.03
C PHE A 77 -10.97 5.61 -2.14
N ALA A 78 -9.76 5.93 -2.60
CA ALA A 78 -9.08 5.24 -3.68
C ALA A 78 -8.24 4.05 -3.20
N TYR A 79 -7.98 3.10 -4.10
CA TYR A 79 -7.12 1.93 -3.86
C TYR A 79 -7.50 1.10 -2.64
N PHE A 80 -6.49 0.69 -1.87
CA PHE A 80 -6.59 0.15 -0.53
C PHE A 80 -5.82 1.08 0.41
N PRO A 81 -6.23 1.18 1.68
CA PRO A 81 -5.54 1.96 2.68
C PRO A 81 -4.11 1.50 2.87
N THR A 82 -3.28 2.46 3.22
CA THR A 82 -2.12 2.21 4.04
C THR A 82 -2.55 2.33 5.50
N ALA A 83 -2.45 1.24 6.26
CA ALA A 83 -2.68 1.31 7.70
C ALA A 83 -1.59 2.17 8.33
N ASN A 84 -1.97 3.19 9.10
CA ASN A 84 -1.04 4.04 9.83
C ASN A 84 -1.61 4.34 11.22
N SER A 85 -0.75 4.36 12.22
CA SER A 85 -1.10 4.61 13.61
C SER A 85 0.11 5.18 14.35
N PHE A 86 -0.11 6.00 15.38
CA PHE A 86 0.98 6.53 16.20
C PHE A 86 1.91 5.43 16.77
N PRO A 87 1.41 4.28 17.26
CA PRO A 87 2.28 3.18 17.68
C PRO A 87 3.16 2.63 16.55
N ALA A 88 2.63 2.51 15.32
CA ALA A 88 3.42 2.06 14.17
C ALA A 88 4.54 3.05 13.83
N LEU A 89 4.24 4.36 13.83
CA LEU A 89 5.24 5.42 13.60
C LEU A 89 6.36 5.40 14.64
N LEU A 90 6.02 5.19 15.92
CA LEU A 90 7.03 5.05 16.99
C LEU A 90 7.86 3.77 16.83
N GLY A 91 7.23 2.67 16.39
CA GLY A 91 7.92 1.42 16.05
C GLY A 91 8.95 1.62 14.94
N ASP A 92 8.55 2.27 13.84
CA ASP A 92 9.45 2.59 12.72
C ASP A 92 10.58 3.55 13.12
N MET A 93 10.28 4.56 13.95
CA MET A 93 11.29 5.47 14.50
C MET A 93 12.34 4.71 15.34
N LEU A 94 11.90 3.77 16.19
CA LEU A 94 12.81 2.94 16.98
C LEU A 94 13.61 1.98 16.08
N SER A 95 12.96 1.35 15.11
CA SER A 95 13.59 0.46 14.13
C SER A 95 14.70 1.17 13.36
N GLY A 96 14.43 2.38 12.85
CA GLY A 96 15.41 3.22 12.16
C GLY A 96 16.55 3.68 13.06
N GLY A 97 16.29 3.92 14.35
CA GLY A 97 17.31 4.28 15.33
C GLY A 97 18.25 3.11 15.69
N ILE A 98 17.73 1.88 15.74
CA ILE A 98 18.53 0.67 15.95
C ILE A 98 19.32 0.32 14.68
N GLY A 99 18.70 0.41 13.51
CA GLY A 99 19.36 0.23 12.22
C GLY A 99 19.98 -1.16 12.00
N CYS A 100 19.46 -2.21 12.65
CA CYS A 100 20.03 -3.56 12.54
C CYS A 100 19.65 -4.26 11.22
N ILE A 101 20.46 -5.23 10.80
CA ILE A 101 20.22 -6.04 9.59
C ILE A 101 20.06 -7.52 9.97
N GLY A 102 18.87 -8.07 9.72
CA GLY A 102 18.47 -9.43 10.13
C GLY A 102 18.56 -10.50 9.04
N PHE A 103 19.62 -10.54 8.21
CA PHE A 103 19.74 -11.56 7.14
C PHE A 103 20.00 -12.98 7.67
N SER A 104 20.39 -13.11 8.93
CA SER A 104 20.51 -14.39 9.63
C SER A 104 20.14 -14.19 11.10
N TRP A 105 19.75 -15.26 11.79
CA TRP A 105 19.47 -15.17 13.23
C TRP A 105 20.66 -14.59 14.00
N ALA A 106 21.89 -14.99 13.65
CA ALA A 106 23.12 -14.52 14.32
C ALA A 106 23.41 -13.02 14.07
N SER A 107 22.91 -12.42 12.98
CA SER A 107 23.14 -11.01 12.69
C SER A 107 22.22 -10.08 13.49
N SER A 108 21.03 -10.55 13.89
CA SER A 108 20.16 -9.87 14.85
C SER A 108 19.11 -10.83 15.43
N PRO A 109 19.41 -11.50 16.56
CA PRO A 109 18.51 -12.49 17.15
C PRO A 109 17.13 -11.91 17.49
N ALA A 110 17.11 -10.74 18.16
CA ALA A 110 15.87 -10.08 18.54
C ALA A 110 14.99 -9.72 17.34
N CYS A 111 15.59 -9.35 16.20
CA CYS A 111 14.84 -9.06 14.97
C CYS A 111 14.13 -10.31 14.44
N THR A 112 14.83 -11.44 14.39
CA THR A 112 14.28 -12.70 13.85
C THR A 112 13.23 -13.30 14.79
N GLU A 113 13.52 -13.33 16.10
CA GLU A 113 12.62 -13.89 17.11
C GLU A 113 11.32 -13.08 17.22
N LEU A 114 11.43 -11.74 17.26
CA LEU A 114 10.26 -10.87 17.40
C LEU A 114 9.35 -10.98 16.17
N GLU A 115 9.90 -11.01 14.95
CA GLU A 115 9.12 -11.20 13.73
C GLU A 115 8.30 -12.49 13.79
N THR A 116 8.94 -13.59 14.19
CA THR A 116 8.29 -14.91 14.32
C THR A 116 7.12 -14.85 15.31
N VAL A 117 7.31 -14.25 16.49
CA VAL A 117 6.27 -14.12 17.51
C VAL A 117 5.11 -13.24 17.02
N MET A 118 5.40 -12.12 16.35
CA MET A 118 4.36 -11.21 15.84
C MET A 118 3.51 -11.86 14.75
N LEU A 119 4.11 -12.64 13.86
CA LEU A 119 3.39 -13.34 12.81
C LEU A 119 2.55 -14.49 13.36
N ASP A 120 3.03 -15.18 14.40
CA ASP A 120 2.22 -16.16 15.13
C ASP A 120 1.01 -15.52 15.81
N TRP A 121 1.17 -14.33 16.39
CA TRP A 121 0.04 -13.56 16.95
C TRP A 121 -0.97 -13.18 15.87
N LEU A 122 -0.51 -12.65 14.74
CA LEU A 122 -1.37 -12.30 13.62
C LEU A 122 -2.11 -13.52 13.06
N GLY A 123 -1.40 -14.64 12.87
CA GLY A 123 -1.99 -15.90 12.40
C GLY A 123 -3.09 -16.40 13.33
N LYS A 124 -2.89 -16.32 14.65
CA LYS A 124 -3.92 -16.64 15.65
C LYS A 124 -5.11 -15.68 15.59
N MET A 125 -4.87 -14.38 15.44
CA MET A 125 -5.93 -13.36 15.35
C MET A 125 -6.87 -13.58 14.16
N ILE A 126 -6.35 -14.10 13.04
CA ILE A 126 -7.15 -14.40 11.84
C ILE A 126 -7.56 -15.89 11.75
N ASN A 127 -7.36 -16.66 12.83
CA ASN A 127 -7.67 -18.09 12.91
C ASN A 127 -7.04 -18.95 11.79
N LEU A 128 -5.77 -18.69 11.45
CA LEU A 128 -5.04 -19.60 10.58
C LEU A 128 -4.92 -20.99 11.21
N PRO A 129 -4.96 -22.07 10.40
CA PRO A 129 -4.64 -23.40 10.87
C PRO A 129 -3.26 -23.45 11.55
N PRO A 130 -3.08 -24.25 12.63
CA PRO A 130 -1.81 -24.33 13.36
C PRO A 130 -0.59 -24.66 12.49
N GLN A 131 -0.79 -25.33 11.36
CA GLN A 131 0.25 -25.67 10.40
C GLN A 131 0.93 -24.45 9.75
N PHE A 132 0.34 -23.26 9.83
CA PHE A 132 0.93 -22.01 9.34
C PHE A 132 1.73 -21.26 10.41
N LEU A 133 1.66 -21.67 11.67
CA LEU A 133 2.36 -21.04 12.78
C LEU A 133 3.75 -21.65 12.93
N ALA A 134 4.72 -20.85 13.35
CA ALA A 134 6.10 -21.29 13.59
C ALA A 134 6.26 -22.05 14.93
N GLY A 135 5.21 -22.06 15.76
CA GLY A 135 5.15 -22.80 17.01
C GLY A 135 5.28 -24.33 16.85
N LYS A 136 5.06 -25.06 17.94
CA LYS A 136 5.39 -26.50 18.03
C LYS A 136 4.46 -27.43 17.22
N ASP A 137 3.32 -26.92 16.76
CA ASP A 137 2.23 -27.75 16.23
C ASP A 137 2.23 -27.87 14.69
N GLY A 138 3.23 -27.30 14.01
CA GLY A 138 3.34 -27.29 12.54
C GLY A 138 4.77 -27.19 12.00
N GLU A 139 4.93 -27.41 10.68
CA GLU A 139 6.20 -27.21 9.94
C GLU A 139 6.22 -25.89 9.14
N GLY A 140 5.19 -25.06 9.32
CA GLY A 140 5.06 -23.78 8.64
C GLY A 140 5.72 -22.64 9.38
N GLY A 141 5.35 -21.43 8.97
CA GLY A 141 5.83 -20.18 9.56
C GLY A 141 5.46 -19.00 8.67
N GLY A 142 5.61 -17.80 9.22
CA GLY A 142 5.42 -16.56 8.48
C GLY A 142 6.76 -15.84 8.26
N VAL A 143 6.76 -14.92 7.30
CA VAL A 143 7.81 -13.92 7.10
C VAL A 143 7.18 -12.59 6.68
N ILE A 144 7.70 -11.46 7.17
CA ILE A 144 7.30 -10.13 6.74
C ILE A 144 7.99 -9.82 5.41
N GLN A 145 7.22 -9.46 4.40
CA GLN A 145 7.71 -9.10 3.06
C GLN A 145 7.38 -7.64 2.75
N GLY A 146 8.11 -7.03 1.81
CA GLY A 146 7.88 -5.64 1.41
C GLY A 146 6.56 -5.46 0.68
N THR A 147 6.17 -6.43 -0.16
CA THR A 147 4.91 -6.38 -0.91
C THR A 147 4.22 -7.74 -1.05
N ALA A 148 2.91 -7.71 -1.29
CA ALA A 148 2.15 -8.91 -1.66
C ALA A 148 2.62 -9.54 -3.00
N SER A 149 3.17 -8.72 -3.91
CA SER A 149 3.74 -9.18 -5.18
C SER A 149 4.99 -10.04 -4.96
N GLU A 150 5.88 -9.62 -4.06
CA GLU A 150 7.07 -10.39 -3.66
C GLU A 150 6.67 -11.71 -3.01
N ALA A 151 5.74 -11.67 -2.04
CA ALA A 151 5.23 -12.88 -1.40
C ALA A 151 4.62 -13.87 -2.41
N THR A 152 3.84 -13.36 -3.37
CA THR A 152 3.25 -14.18 -4.45
C THR A 152 4.33 -14.76 -5.36
N LEU A 153 5.33 -13.97 -5.74
CA LEU A 153 6.45 -14.43 -6.56
C LEU A 153 7.21 -15.57 -5.85
N VAL A 154 7.56 -15.40 -4.58
CA VAL A 154 8.26 -16.42 -3.78
C VAL A 154 7.43 -17.70 -3.70
N ALA A 155 6.12 -17.59 -3.43
CA ALA A 155 5.22 -18.74 -3.41
C ALA A 155 5.17 -19.46 -4.78
N MET A 156 5.10 -18.71 -5.88
CA MET A 156 5.10 -19.27 -7.23
C MET A 156 6.44 -19.94 -7.59
N LEU A 157 7.57 -19.36 -7.17
CA LEU A 157 8.90 -19.95 -7.35
C LEU A 157 9.04 -21.27 -6.57
N ALA A 158 8.54 -21.31 -5.33
CA ALA A 158 8.51 -22.53 -4.52
C ALA A 158 7.64 -23.62 -5.17
N ALA A 159 6.41 -23.27 -5.59
CA ALA A 159 5.49 -24.18 -6.27
C ALA A 159 6.09 -24.72 -7.58
N ARG A 160 6.66 -23.85 -8.43
CA ARG A 160 7.35 -24.22 -9.67
C ARG A 160 8.49 -25.21 -9.39
N THR A 161 9.34 -24.89 -8.41
CA THR A 161 10.50 -25.72 -8.08
C THR A 161 10.08 -27.10 -7.56
N LYS A 162 9.04 -27.16 -6.72
CA LYS A 162 8.46 -28.41 -6.23
C LYS A 162 7.86 -29.24 -7.38
N ALA A 163 7.12 -28.61 -8.29
CA ALA A 163 6.53 -29.29 -9.45
C ALA A 163 7.59 -29.85 -10.40
N ILE A 164 8.63 -29.06 -10.71
CA ILE A 164 9.76 -29.52 -11.52
C ILE A 164 10.40 -30.76 -10.89
N ARG A 165 10.74 -30.68 -9.59
CA ARG A 165 11.37 -31.81 -8.90
C ARG A 165 10.49 -33.07 -8.94
N HIS A 166 9.18 -32.92 -8.75
CA HIS A 166 8.26 -34.05 -8.81
C HIS A 166 8.21 -34.69 -10.20
N ILE A 167 8.06 -33.89 -11.26
CA ILE A 167 7.99 -34.39 -12.64
C ILE A 167 9.32 -35.01 -13.07
N GLN A 168 10.45 -34.46 -12.64
CA GLN A 168 11.78 -35.02 -12.92
C GLN A 168 12.00 -36.37 -12.23
N LEU A 169 11.44 -36.58 -11.02
CA LEU A 169 11.48 -37.88 -10.35
C LEU A 169 10.67 -38.94 -11.12
N ASP A 170 9.57 -38.53 -11.75
CA ASP A 170 8.73 -39.44 -12.54
C ASP A 170 9.28 -39.65 -13.96
N ASN A 171 10.07 -38.71 -14.49
CA ASN A 171 10.60 -38.71 -15.85
C ASN A 171 12.00 -38.07 -15.91
N GLU A 172 13.03 -38.86 -15.62
CA GLU A 172 14.44 -38.40 -15.56
C GLU A 172 14.95 -37.80 -16.88
N ASN A 173 14.34 -38.15 -18.01
CA ASN A 173 14.73 -37.68 -19.34
C ASN A 173 14.22 -36.27 -19.69
N LEU A 174 13.27 -35.71 -18.92
CA LEU A 174 12.75 -34.37 -19.18
C LEU A 174 13.66 -33.31 -18.57
N THR A 175 14.09 -32.36 -19.40
CA THR A 175 14.85 -31.19 -18.92
C THR A 175 13.95 -30.23 -18.15
N GLN A 176 14.53 -29.42 -17.26
CA GLN A 176 13.75 -28.41 -16.53
C GLN A 176 13.06 -27.41 -17.47
N GLY A 177 13.71 -27.05 -18.59
CA GLY A 177 13.12 -26.14 -19.59
C GLY A 177 11.85 -26.69 -20.22
N GLU A 178 11.84 -27.98 -20.58
CA GLU A 178 10.67 -28.64 -21.15
C GLU A 178 9.52 -28.74 -20.15
N ILE A 179 9.82 -28.94 -18.87
CA ILE A 179 8.82 -29.00 -17.81
C ILE A 179 8.22 -27.62 -17.55
N ILE A 180 9.05 -26.58 -17.48
CA ILE A 180 8.60 -25.19 -17.28
C ILE A 180 7.62 -24.78 -18.38
N GLY A 181 7.90 -25.14 -19.64
CA GLY A 181 7.03 -24.85 -20.79
C GLY A 181 5.64 -25.49 -20.72
N ARG A 182 5.39 -26.41 -19.77
CA ARG A 182 4.13 -27.14 -19.59
C ARG A 182 3.33 -26.70 -18.35
N LEU A 183 3.85 -25.79 -17.52
CA LEU A 183 3.17 -25.36 -16.29
C LEU A 183 2.09 -24.30 -16.58
N VAL A 184 0.95 -24.37 -15.86
CA VAL A 184 -0.20 -23.48 -16.01
C VAL A 184 -0.70 -22.98 -14.64
N ALA A 185 -1.17 -21.72 -14.55
CA ALA A 185 -1.75 -21.12 -13.34
C ALA A 185 -3.09 -20.39 -13.63
N TYR A 186 -4.03 -20.41 -12.68
CA TYR A 186 -5.42 -19.92 -12.82
C TYR A 186 -5.75 -18.74 -11.87
N THR A 187 -6.65 -17.81 -12.26
CA THR A 187 -7.26 -16.74 -11.41
C THR A 187 -8.56 -16.17 -12.03
N SER A 188 -9.34 -15.36 -11.28
CA SER A 188 -10.72 -14.86 -11.54
C SER A 188 -10.84 -13.68 -12.55
N ASP A 189 -12.06 -13.40 -13.06
CA ASP A 189 -12.37 -12.59 -14.28
C ASP A 189 -13.53 -11.54 -14.22
N GLN A 190 -13.98 -11.03 -13.07
CA GLN A 190 -15.27 -10.29 -12.94
C GLN A 190 -15.38 -8.89 -13.65
N GLY A 191 -16.45 -8.65 -14.45
CA GLY A 191 -16.97 -7.31 -14.91
C GLY A 191 -16.93 -6.95 -16.42
N SER A 192 -17.65 -5.90 -16.89
CA SER A 192 -17.48 -5.26 -18.23
C SER A 192 -16.77 -3.91 -18.10
N ASN A 193 -15.83 -3.59 -18.99
CA ASN A 193 -14.87 -2.50 -18.73
C ASN A 193 -15.42 -1.11 -19.02
N GLU A 194 -16.09 -0.96 -20.15
CA GLU A 194 -16.46 0.33 -20.72
C GLU A 194 -17.37 1.12 -19.77
N LEU A 195 -18.36 0.44 -19.17
CA LEU A 195 -19.25 1.05 -18.18
C LEU A 195 -18.53 1.47 -16.91
N ASN A 196 -17.57 0.66 -16.46
CA ASN A 196 -16.83 0.95 -15.23
C ASN A 196 -15.85 2.11 -15.45
N GLU A 197 -15.27 2.25 -16.64
CA GLU A 197 -14.42 3.37 -17.03
C GLU A 197 -15.18 4.70 -17.01
N VAL A 198 -16.36 4.75 -17.65
CA VAL A 198 -17.17 5.98 -17.68
C VAL A 198 -17.70 6.33 -16.29
N LEU A 199 -18.13 5.34 -15.51
CA LEU A 199 -18.55 5.56 -14.12
C LEU A 199 -17.41 6.11 -13.27
N LEU A 200 -16.20 5.57 -13.38
CA LEU A 200 -15.04 6.09 -12.66
C LEU A 200 -14.78 7.54 -13.01
N LYS A 201 -14.71 7.84 -14.31
CA LYS A 201 -14.38 9.18 -14.81
C LYS A 201 -15.34 10.21 -14.22
N ASN A 202 -16.64 9.92 -14.27
CA ASN A 202 -17.67 10.82 -13.74
C ASN A 202 -17.58 11.01 -12.21
N ILE A 203 -17.19 9.97 -11.45
CA ILE A 203 -16.98 10.07 -10.01
C ILE A 203 -15.79 10.97 -9.68
N ASN A 204 -14.66 10.79 -10.36
CA ASN A 204 -13.44 11.57 -10.12
C ASN A 204 -13.58 13.02 -10.60
N ASP A 205 -14.23 13.26 -11.74
CA ASP A 205 -14.50 14.60 -12.27
C ASP A 205 -15.39 15.43 -11.33
N ALA A 206 -16.26 14.77 -10.55
CA ALA A 206 -17.09 15.44 -9.56
C ALA A 206 -16.30 15.96 -8.34
N ARG A 207 -15.04 15.51 -8.15
CA ARG A 207 -14.11 15.96 -7.09
C ARG A 207 -14.63 15.89 -5.65
N LYS A 208 -15.68 15.10 -5.40
CA LYS A 208 -16.27 14.92 -4.06
C LYS A 208 -15.71 13.71 -3.31
N ILE A 209 -15.35 12.68 -4.07
CA ILE A 209 -14.68 11.47 -3.61
C ILE A 209 -13.71 11.06 -4.71
N HIS A 210 -12.61 10.42 -4.33
CA HIS A 210 -11.65 9.89 -5.28
C HIS A 210 -11.69 8.36 -5.25
N LEU A 211 -11.92 7.74 -6.40
CA LEU A 211 -11.79 6.30 -6.61
C LEU A 211 -10.70 6.06 -7.64
N VAL A 212 -10.09 4.87 -7.61
CA VAL A 212 -9.10 4.49 -8.62
C VAL A 212 -9.42 3.11 -9.14
N PRO A 213 -9.22 2.83 -10.44
CA PRO A 213 -9.53 1.52 -10.96
C PRO A 213 -8.36 0.57 -10.73
N CYS A 214 -8.59 -0.69 -11.03
CA CYS A 214 -7.52 -1.59 -11.41
C CYS A 214 -7.86 -2.33 -12.69
N HIS A 215 -6.84 -2.57 -13.50
CA HIS A 215 -6.93 -3.48 -14.65
C HIS A 215 -6.40 -4.84 -14.22
N LEU A 216 -7.24 -5.87 -14.31
CA LEU A 216 -6.85 -7.25 -14.03
C LEU A 216 -7.22 -8.13 -15.22
N ARG A 217 -6.21 -8.62 -15.96
CA ARG A 217 -6.41 -9.47 -17.16
C ARG A 217 -7.40 -8.90 -18.18
N GLY A 218 -7.27 -7.59 -18.46
CA GLY A 218 -8.19 -6.91 -19.38
C GLY A 218 -9.60 -6.71 -18.79
N LYS A 219 -9.76 -6.73 -17.46
CA LYS A 219 -10.98 -6.34 -16.74
C LYS A 219 -10.77 -5.06 -15.95
N PHE A 220 -11.68 -4.09 -16.07
CA PHE A 220 -11.64 -2.81 -15.37
C PHE A 220 -12.56 -2.87 -14.15
N VAL A 221 -11.99 -2.68 -12.96
CA VAL A 221 -12.71 -2.81 -11.68
C VAL A 221 -12.61 -1.51 -10.89
N LEU A 222 -13.75 -1.01 -10.43
CA LEU A 222 -13.86 0.13 -9.50
C LEU A 222 -13.60 -0.34 -8.07
N ARG A 223 -12.73 0.35 -7.34
CA ARG A 223 -12.45 0.05 -5.93
C ARG A 223 -13.05 1.12 -5.04
N PHE A 224 -13.94 0.72 -4.14
CA PHE A 224 -14.46 1.56 -3.05
C PHE A 224 -13.99 0.97 -1.71
N ALA A 225 -13.04 1.63 -1.06
CA ALA A 225 -12.43 1.18 0.18
C ALA A 225 -12.64 2.21 1.31
N ILE A 226 -13.01 1.74 2.50
CA ILE A 226 -13.35 2.56 3.68
C ILE A 226 -12.31 2.30 4.75
N CYS A 227 -11.33 3.18 4.88
CA CYS A 227 -10.12 2.73 5.54
C CYS A 227 -9.23 3.77 6.24
N ALA A 228 -9.57 5.05 6.18
CA ALA A 228 -8.94 6.01 7.08
C ALA A 228 -9.50 5.82 8.51
N ARG A 229 -8.63 5.86 9.53
CA ARG A 229 -9.01 5.75 10.96
C ARG A 229 -10.07 6.77 11.37
N THR A 230 -10.08 7.92 10.71
CA THR A 230 -11.01 9.03 10.93
C THR A 230 -12.32 8.87 10.16
N VAL A 231 -12.52 7.80 9.40
CA VAL A 231 -13.74 7.58 8.62
C VAL A 231 -14.87 7.12 9.53
N GLU A 232 -15.91 7.94 9.59
CA GLU A 232 -17.16 7.64 10.27
C GLU A 232 -18.25 7.18 9.27
N SER A 233 -19.35 6.66 9.82
CA SER A 233 -20.52 6.24 9.03
C SER A 233 -21.05 7.36 8.12
N SER A 234 -21.00 8.61 8.56
CA SER A 234 -21.41 9.80 7.79
C SER A 234 -20.65 9.93 6.46
N HIS A 235 -19.34 9.71 6.48
CA HIS A 235 -18.48 9.75 5.30
C HIS A 235 -18.81 8.62 4.31
N ILE A 236 -19.09 7.41 4.82
CA ILE A 236 -19.49 6.26 3.99
C ILE A 236 -20.81 6.53 3.28
N GLN A 237 -21.80 7.05 4.02
CA GLN A 237 -23.11 7.41 3.46
C GLN A 237 -23.00 8.50 2.40
N PHE A 238 -22.14 9.51 2.64
CA PHE A 238 -21.85 10.53 1.65
C PHE A 238 -21.25 9.95 0.37
N ALA A 239 -20.21 9.11 0.48
CA ALA A 239 -19.58 8.49 -0.68
C ALA A 239 -20.54 7.58 -1.45
N TRP A 240 -21.30 6.74 -0.74
CA TRP A 240 -22.30 5.86 -1.34
C TRP A 240 -23.39 6.62 -2.09
N LYS A 241 -23.88 7.73 -1.52
CA LYS A 241 -24.84 8.61 -2.18
C LYS A 241 -24.29 9.19 -3.48
N ASN A 242 -23.02 9.60 -3.51
CA ASN A 242 -22.38 10.10 -4.74
C ASN A 242 -22.26 8.99 -5.81
N ILE A 243 -21.74 7.81 -5.43
CA ILE A 243 -21.58 6.67 -6.35
C ILE A 243 -22.93 6.26 -6.96
N THR A 244 -23.94 6.05 -6.11
CA THR A 244 -25.27 5.59 -6.55
C THR A 244 -25.99 6.62 -7.40
N THR A 245 -25.83 7.91 -7.11
CA THR A 245 -26.40 8.99 -7.93
C THR A 245 -25.82 8.96 -9.34
N ILE A 246 -24.50 8.90 -9.46
CA ILE A 246 -23.80 8.90 -10.76
C ILE A 246 -24.08 7.60 -11.53
N ALA A 247 -24.04 6.45 -10.87
CA ALA A 247 -24.37 5.16 -11.46
C ALA A 247 -25.83 5.13 -11.97
N SER A 248 -26.77 5.67 -11.19
CA SER A 248 -28.19 5.72 -11.58
C SER A 248 -28.43 6.57 -12.82
N VAL A 249 -27.70 7.68 -12.98
CA VAL A 249 -27.76 8.51 -14.20
C VAL A 249 -27.19 7.73 -15.38
N LEU A 250 -26.02 7.12 -15.22
CA LEU A 250 -25.33 6.36 -16.27
C LEU A 250 -26.18 5.20 -16.80
N LEU A 251 -26.79 4.42 -15.90
CA LEU A 251 -27.66 3.30 -16.24
C LEU A 251 -28.96 3.74 -16.93
N LYS A 252 -29.48 4.93 -16.63
CA LYS A 252 -30.66 5.50 -17.30
C LYS A 252 -30.33 5.94 -18.73
N THR A 253 -29.18 6.58 -18.93
CA THR A 253 -28.71 7.02 -20.25
C THR A 253 -28.45 5.82 -21.17
N GLN A 254 -27.90 4.72 -20.64
CA GLN A 254 -27.67 3.51 -21.41
C GLN A 254 -28.97 2.88 -21.92
N LYS A 255 -30.01 2.81 -21.07
CA LYS A 255 -31.34 2.30 -21.48
C LYS A 255 -31.97 3.12 -22.61
N GLN A 256 -31.81 4.44 -22.60
CA GLN A 256 -32.33 5.31 -23.66
C GLN A 256 -31.56 5.21 -25.00
N SER A 257 -30.33 4.69 -25.00
CA SER A 257 -29.53 4.47 -26.21
C SER A 257 -29.68 3.08 -26.83
N THR A 258 -30.42 2.17 -26.17
CA THR A 258 -30.62 0.79 -26.65
C THR A 258 -32.06 0.53 -27.12
N ASP A 259 -32.94 1.53 -27.04
CA ASP A 259 -34.28 1.59 -27.65
C ASP A 259 -34.23 2.44 -28.94
#